data_AF-A0A5N1LF95-F1
#
_entry.id   AF-A0A5N1LF95-F1
#
_cell.length_a   1.000
_cell.length_b   1.000
_cell.length_c   1.000
_cell.angle_alpha   90.00
_cell.angle_beta   90.00
_cell.angle_gamma   90.00
#
_symmetry.space_group_name_H-M   'P 1'
#
loop_
_entity.id
_entity.type
_entity.pdbx_description
1 polymer ?
#
loop_
_entity_poly.entity_id
_entity_poly.type
_entity_poly.pdbx_seq_one_letter_code
_entity_poly.pdbx_strand_id
1 'polypeptide(L)'
;MAEPRVPGGRESELELACGELVDTHDLHLGMREFACDCGQTHAVVLDPHPLARFVPEFLTEVLHATIETNDDYDEFTTVHLMGVVMEEFPEKVVAADTSEDGSVGFSLAWVSDFDSRRLHEIVVELLVELMEHAISHAEDDDVMAEFEEQMLQFDVDAFVEQYRDERNFDGRSDTAI
;
A
#
# COMPACT_ATOMS: atom_id res chain seq x y z
N MET A 1 -4.96 -36.89 -23.80
CA MET A 1 -5.80 -35.80 -24.33
C MET A 1 -5.49 -34.60 -23.48
N ALA A 2 -5.07 -33.49 -24.07
CA ALA A 2 -4.79 -32.25 -23.33
C ALA A 2 -6.14 -31.57 -23.08
N GLU A 3 -6.46 -31.28 -21.82
CA GLU A 3 -7.63 -30.45 -21.48
C GLU A 3 -7.54 -29.11 -22.23
N PRO A 4 -8.66 -28.56 -22.72
CA PRO A 4 -8.67 -27.27 -23.42
C PRO A 4 -8.28 -26.17 -22.42
N ARG A 5 -7.09 -25.58 -22.60
CA ARG A 5 -6.66 -24.43 -21.79
C ARG A 5 -7.48 -23.21 -22.18
N VAL A 6 -8.40 -22.84 -21.30
CA VAL A 6 -8.99 -21.50 -21.25
C VAL A 6 -7.85 -20.56 -20.83
N PRO A 7 -7.60 -19.44 -21.54
CA PRO A 7 -6.73 -18.38 -21.02
C PRO A 7 -7.38 -17.84 -19.73
N GLY A 8 -6.68 -17.91 -18.59
CA GLY A 8 -7.27 -17.68 -17.25
C GLY A 8 -7.46 -18.98 -16.48
N GLY A 9 -6.39 -19.79 -16.35
CA GLY A 9 -6.41 -20.93 -15.42
C GLY A 9 -6.37 -20.44 -13.97
N ARG A 10 -6.41 -21.37 -13.01
CA ARG A 10 -6.23 -21.17 -11.54
C ARG A 10 -4.98 -20.37 -11.11
N GLU A 11 -4.18 -19.92 -12.07
CA GLU A 11 -3.03 -19.04 -11.91
C GLU A 11 -3.46 -17.58 -11.70
N SER A 12 -4.68 -17.18 -12.10
CA SER A 12 -5.24 -15.84 -11.83
C SER A 12 -6.06 -15.76 -10.55
N GLU A 13 -6.38 -16.89 -9.91
CA GLU A 13 -7.16 -16.92 -8.67
C GLU A 13 -6.27 -16.65 -7.45
N LEU A 14 -6.62 -15.63 -6.68
CA LEU A 14 -5.98 -15.24 -5.42
C LEU A 14 -6.86 -15.64 -4.24
N GLU A 15 -6.32 -16.47 -3.33
CA GLU A 15 -6.96 -16.78 -2.05
C GLU A 15 -6.67 -15.68 -1.03
N LEU A 16 -7.72 -14.96 -0.61
CA LEU A 16 -7.63 -13.83 0.30
C LEU A 16 -7.48 -14.28 1.76
N ALA A 17 -7.02 -13.37 2.61
CA ALA A 17 -6.90 -13.61 4.06
C ALA A 17 -8.25 -13.97 4.73
N CYS A 18 -9.37 -13.53 4.16
CA CYS A 18 -10.71 -13.86 4.62
C CYS A 18 -11.21 -15.25 4.16
N GLY A 19 -10.45 -15.93 3.27
CA GLY A 19 -10.76 -17.25 2.71
C GLY A 19 -11.53 -17.23 1.38
N GLU A 20 -11.92 -16.05 0.88
CA GLU A 20 -12.56 -15.91 -0.43
C GLU A 20 -11.54 -15.95 -1.57
N LEU A 21 -11.99 -16.31 -2.77
CA LEU A 21 -11.18 -16.31 -3.99
C LEU A 21 -11.55 -15.11 -4.86
N VAL A 22 -10.55 -14.40 -5.37
CA VAL A 22 -10.73 -13.29 -6.31
C VAL A 22 -9.85 -13.50 -7.53
N ASP A 23 -10.36 -13.21 -8.73
CA ASP A 23 -9.55 -13.22 -9.95
C ASP A 23 -8.77 -11.90 -10.08
N THR A 24 -7.47 -11.98 -10.36
CA THR A 24 -6.61 -10.80 -10.57
C THR A 24 -7.08 -9.92 -11.73
N HIS A 25 -7.83 -10.44 -12.70
CA HIS A 25 -8.41 -9.68 -13.80
C HIS A 25 -9.58 -8.79 -13.38
N ASP A 26 -10.18 -9.06 -12.23
CA ASP A 26 -11.21 -8.18 -11.65
C ASP A 26 -10.58 -6.97 -10.94
N LEU A 27 -9.28 -7.03 -10.64
CA LEU A 27 -8.52 -5.89 -10.13
C LEU A 27 -8.13 -4.96 -11.27
N HIS A 28 -8.27 -3.65 -11.06
CA HIS A 28 -7.92 -2.65 -12.06
C HIS A 28 -7.17 -1.47 -11.45
N LEU A 29 -6.40 -0.75 -12.26
CA LEU A 29 -5.51 0.34 -11.82
C LEU A 29 -6.16 1.44 -10.98
N GLY A 30 -7.47 1.70 -11.15
CA GLY A 30 -8.21 2.67 -10.32
C GLY A 30 -8.83 2.10 -9.04
N MET A 31 -8.64 0.80 -8.74
CA MET A 31 -9.28 0.14 -7.60
C MET A 31 -8.51 0.45 -6.33
N ARG A 32 -9.26 0.81 -5.28
CA ARG A 32 -8.71 1.03 -3.94
C ARG A 32 -9.21 0.01 -2.94
N GLU A 33 -10.40 -0.49 -3.18
CA GLU A 33 -11.06 -1.53 -2.42
C GLU A 33 -12.20 -2.13 -3.24
N PHE A 34 -12.70 -3.28 -2.80
CA PHE A 34 -13.91 -3.89 -3.33
C PHE A 34 -14.73 -4.51 -2.20
N ALA A 35 -16.05 -4.62 -2.41
CA ALA A 35 -16.93 -5.37 -1.54
C ALA A 35 -16.74 -6.87 -1.81
N CYS A 36 -16.37 -7.62 -0.77
CA CYS A 36 -16.08 -9.04 -0.86
C CYS A 36 -17.29 -9.88 -0.44
N ASP A 37 -17.36 -11.12 -0.94
CA ASP A 37 -18.42 -12.08 -0.63
C ASP A 37 -18.43 -12.51 0.85
N CYS A 38 -17.32 -12.30 1.57
CA CYS A 38 -17.25 -12.46 3.03
C CYS A 38 -18.12 -11.43 3.79
N GLY A 39 -18.59 -10.37 3.11
CA GLY A 39 -19.41 -9.30 3.66
C GLY A 39 -18.65 -8.07 4.15
N GLN A 40 -17.32 -8.04 3.97
CA GLN A 40 -16.46 -6.91 4.29
C GLN A 40 -15.95 -6.20 3.02
N THR A 41 -15.24 -5.09 3.21
CA THR A 41 -14.54 -4.38 2.15
C THR A 41 -13.04 -4.61 2.31
N HIS A 42 -12.37 -4.95 1.22
CA HIS A 42 -10.93 -5.25 1.21
C HIS A 42 -10.18 -4.24 0.38
N ALA A 43 -9.13 -3.65 0.94
CA ALA A 43 -8.29 -2.70 0.25
C ALA A 43 -7.42 -3.40 -0.79
N VAL A 44 -7.19 -2.70 -1.89
CA VAL A 44 -6.36 -3.11 -3.01
C VAL A 44 -5.29 -2.06 -3.22
N VAL A 45 -4.04 -2.52 -3.30
CA VAL A 45 -2.88 -1.72 -3.70
C VAL A 45 -2.21 -2.45 -4.85
N LEU A 46 -1.79 -1.71 -5.87
CA LEU A 46 -1.11 -2.23 -7.05
C LEU A 46 0.24 -1.52 -7.18
N ASP A 47 1.24 -2.18 -7.75
CA ASP A 47 2.58 -1.59 -7.92
C ASP A 47 2.59 -0.22 -8.63
N PRO A 48 1.69 0.10 -9.60
CA PRO A 48 1.72 1.41 -10.25
C PRO A 48 1.07 2.51 -9.42
N HIS A 49 0.47 2.22 -8.26
CA HIS A 49 -0.09 3.25 -7.39
C HIS A 49 1.03 4.13 -6.83
N PRO A 50 0.92 5.47 -6.88
CA PRO A 50 1.93 6.35 -6.33
C PRO A 50 1.86 6.38 -4.80
N LEU A 51 2.98 6.64 -4.13
CA LEU A 51 3.02 6.90 -2.67
C LEU A 51 2.14 8.10 -2.28
N ALA A 52 1.94 9.04 -3.21
CA ALA A 52 0.98 10.14 -3.09
C ALA A 52 -0.46 9.69 -2.77
N ARG A 53 -0.78 8.41 -2.95
CA ARG A 53 -2.04 7.82 -2.49
C ARG A 53 -2.21 7.88 -0.97
N PHE A 54 -1.12 7.78 -0.21
CA PHE A 54 -1.14 7.66 1.24
C PHE A 54 -0.59 8.90 1.95
N VAL A 55 0.34 9.61 1.33
CA VAL A 55 1.00 10.76 1.95
C VAL A 55 1.19 11.89 0.95
N PRO A 56 1.25 13.16 1.40
CA PRO A 56 1.58 14.30 0.55
C PRO A 56 2.86 14.11 -0.26
N GLU A 57 2.95 14.77 -1.42
CA GLU A 57 4.10 14.69 -2.32
C GLU A 57 5.40 15.12 -1.64
N PHE A 58 5.37 16.12 -0.75
CA PHE A 58 6.56 16.54 -0.02
C PHE A 58 7.11 15.43 0.90
N LEU A 59 6.24 14.60 1.50
CA LEU A 59 6.69 13.44 2.28
C LEU A 59 7.23 12.36 1.37
N THR A 60 6.65 12.16 0.19
CA THR A 60 7.20 11.26 -0.82
C THR A 60 8.64 11.65 -1.17
N GLU A 61 8.90 12.94 -1.40
CA GLU A 61 10.25 13.46 -1.67
C GLU A 61 11.22 13.20 -0.50
N VAL A 62 10.76 13.38 0.75
CA VAL A 62 11.57 13.09 1.94
C VAL A 62 11.89 11.61 2.05
N LEU A 63 10.92 10.72 1.81
CA LEU A 63 11.12 9.27 1.85
C LEU A 63 12.15 8.84 0.80
N HIS A 64 12.04 9.34 -0.42
CA HIS A 64 12.99 9.03 -1.50
C HIS A 64 14.40 9.51 -1.19
N ALA A 65 14.54 10.66 -0.53
CA ALA A 65 15.84 11.22 -0.18
C ALA A 65 16.49 10.54 1.04
N THR A 66 15.68 9.94 1.91
CA THR A 66 16.12 9.45 3.23
C THR A 66 16.32 7.95 3.26
N ILE A 67 15.52 7.19 2.51
CA ILE A 67 15.53 5.73 2.54
C ILE A 67 16.32 5.20 1.35
N GLU A 68 17.45 4.56 1.64
CA GLU A 68 18.22 3.82 0.66
C GLU A 68 17.60 2.43 0.45
N THR A 69 17.33 2.09 -0.81
CA THR A 69 16.84 0.77 -1.24
C THR A 69 18.01 -0.13 -1.63
N ASN A 70 17.89 -1.43 -1.37
CA ASN A 70 18.96 -2.42 -1.64
C ASN A 70 18.60 -3.38 -2.79
N ASP A 71 17.67 -2.99 -3.65
CA ASP A 71 17.16 -3.80 -4.75
C ASP A 71 17.28 -3.06 -6.09
N ASP A 72 16.53 -3.50 -7.10
CA ASP A 72 16.59 -2.95 -8.46
C ASP A 72 15.81 -1.62 -8.61
N TYR A 73 15.15 -1.13 -7.55
CA TYR A 73 14.47 0.17 -7.57
C TYR A 73 15.44 1.29 -7.15
N ASP A 74 15.46 2.36 -7.93
CA ASP A 74 16.30 3.54 -7.66
C ASP A 74 15.87 4.32 -6.40
N GLU A 75 14.61 4.19 -5.98
CA GLU A 75 13.98 4.98 -4.92
C GLU A 75 12.97 4.14 -4.12
N PHE A 76 12.59 4.60 -2.93
CA PHE A 76 11.50 4.01 -2.14
C PHE A 76 10.17 4.11 -2.89
N THR A 77 9.40 3.03 -2.95
CA THR A 77 8.16 2.93 -3.76
C THR A 77 7.04 2.24 -2.99
N THR A 78 5.84 2.18 -3.57
CA THR A 78 4.71 1.42 -3.04
C THR A 78 5.05 -0.07 -2.82
N VAL A 79 5.95 -0.65 -3.62
CA VAL A 79 6.41 -2.03 -3.43
C VAL A 79 7.09 -2.20 -2.07
N HIS A 80 8.00 -1.28 -1.73
CA HIS A 80 8.68 -1.28 -0.44
C HIS A 80 7.71 -1.02 0.72
N LEU A 81 6.83 -0.03 0.56
CA LEU A 81 5.81 0.28 1.56
C LEU A 81 4.93 -0.94 1.85
N MET A 82 4.42 -1.62 0.82
CA MET A 82 3.62 -2.82 1.00
C MET A 82 4.45 -3.99 1.56
N GLY A 83 5.75 -4.04 1.31
CA GLY A 83 6.70 -4.91 2.01
C GLY A 83 6.65 -4.71 3.52
N VAL A 84 6.79 -3.46 3.99
CA VAL A 84 6.69 -3.12 5.42
C VAL A 84 5.32 -3.51 6.00
N VAL A 85 4.23 -3.24 5.28
CA VAL A 85 2.88 -3.64 5.72
C VAL A 85 2.76 -5.16 5.84
N MET A 86 3.30 -5.93 4.90
CA MET A 86 3.26 -7.40 4.96
C MET A 86 4.17 -7.96 6.06
N GLU A 87 5.30 -7.32 6.36
CA GLU A 87 6.16 -7.72 7.46
C GLU A 87 5.43 -7.58 8.80
N GLU A 88 4.66 -6.51 8.98
CA GLU A 88 3.92 -6.28 10.23
C GLU A 88 2.56 -7.01 10.27
N PHE A 89 1.93 -7.23 9.11
CA PHE A 89 0.63 -7.90 9.00
C PHE A 89 0.63 -9.10 8.03
N PRO A 90 1.46 -10.14 8.26
CA PRO A 90 1.70 -11.21 7.29
C PRO A 90 0.49 -12.09 6.99
N GLU A 91 -0.46 -12.18 7.92
CA GLU A 91 -1.69 -12.98 7.76
C GLU A 91 -2.88 -12.15 7.26
N LYS A 92 -2.70 -10.84 7.08
CA LYS A 92 -3.79 -9.91 6.73
C LYS A 92 -3.64 -9.29 5.35
N VAL A 93 -2.53 -9.52 4.67
CA VAL A 93 -2.28 -9.02 3.31
C VAL A 93 -1.81 -10.18 2.46
N VAL A 94 -2.49 -10.39 1.34
CA VAL A 94 -2.11 -11.39 0.34
C VAL A 94 -1.57 -10.66 -0.88
N ALA A 95 -0.38 -11.07 -1.34
CA ALA A 95 0.24 -10.58 -2.55
C ALA A 95 0.01 -11.53 -3.72
N ALA A 96 -0.23 -10.97 -4.91
CA ALA A 96 -0.25 -11.68 -6.18
C ALA A 96 0.87 -11.16 -7.07
N ASP A 97 1.61 -12.08 -7.70
CA ASP A 97 2.56 -11.78 -8.76
C ASP A 97 1.89 -12.06 -10.11
N THR A 98 1.66 -11.00 -10.87
CA THR A 98 1.05 -11.03 -12.22
C THR A 98 2.03 -10.59 -13.29
N SER A 99 3.33 -10.61 -13.01
CA SER A 99 4.38 -10.16 -13.95
C SER A 99 4.39 -10.95 -15.26
N GLU A 100 3.92 -12.20 -15.26
CA GLU A 100 3.77 -13.03 -16.46
C GLU A 100 2.42 -12.83 -17.19
N ASP A 101 1.48 -12.08 -16.59
CA ASP A 101 0.16 -11.80 -17.16
C ASP A 101 0.08 -10.37 -17.73
N GLY A 102 0.40 -10.25 -19.03
CA GLY A 102 0.34 -8.97 -19.74
C GLY A 102 -1.06 -8.39 -19.94
N SER A 103 -2.14 -9.02 -19.45
CA SER A 103 -3.51 -8.57 -19.65
C SER A 103 -4.05 -7.65 -18.54
N VAL A 104 -3.49 -7.71 -17.33
CA VAL A 104 -3.99 -6.99 -16.14
C VAL A 104 -3.36 -5.59 -15.96
N GLY A 105 -2.15 -5.37 -16.49
CA GLY A 105 -1.50 -4.05 -16.53
C GLY A 105 -0.80 -3.61 -15.24
N PHE A 106 -0.58 -4.53 -14.31
CA PHE A 106 0.23 -4.38 -13.10
C PHE A 106 1.04 -5.68 -12.89
N SER A 107 2.14 -5.60 -12.14
CA SER A 107 3.03 -6.76 -11.88
C SER A 107 2.81 -7.34 -10.49
N LEU A 108 2.39 -6.51 -9.53
CA LEU A 108 2.11 -6.91 -8.16
C LEU A 108 0.78 -6.31 -7.70
N ALA A 109 -0.01 -7.12 -7.00
CA ALA A 109 -1.20 -6.68 -6.30
C ALA A 109 -1.15 -7.12 -4.84
N TRP A 110 -1.65 -6.28 -3.95
CA TRP A 110 -1.86 -6.59 -2.55
C TRP A 110 -3.32 -6.38 -2.21
N VAL A 111 -3.94 -7.41 -1.63
CA VAL A 111 -5.30 -7.36 -1.11
C VAL A 111 -5.26 -7.57 0.40
N SER A 112 -5.82 -6.63 1.16
CA SER A 112 -5.81 -6.70 2.62
C SER A 112 -7.19 -7.05 3.20
N ASP A 113 -7.17 -7.65 4.38
CA ASP A 113 -8.36 -7.87 5.23
C ASP A 113 -8.90 -6.56 5.86
N PHE A 114 -8.28 -5.43 5.55
CA PHE A 114 -8.67 -4.09 5.99
C PHE A 114 -9.42 -3.38 4.86
N ASP A 115 -10.29 -2.44 5.18
CA ASP A 115 -10.78 -1.49 4.16
C ASP A 115 -9.69 -0.45 3.81
N SER A 116 -9.92 0.34 2.75
CA SER A 116 -8.92 1.29 2.26
C SER A 116 -8.62 2.44 3.21
N ARG A 117 -9.52 2.74 4.17
CA ARG A 117 -9.27 3.77 5.18
C ARG A 117 -8.36 3.19 6.25
N ARG A 118 -8.68 2.00 6.76
CA ARG A 118 -7.86 1.37 7.80
C ARG A 118 -6.46 1.04 7.29
N LEU A 119 -6.33 0.59 6.04
CA LEU A 119 -5.01 0.41 5.43
C LEU A 119 -4.22 1.73 5.36
N HIS A 120 -4.88 2.85 5.11
CA HIS A 120 -4.24 4.16 5.04
C HIS A 120 -3.72 4.60 6.41
N GLU A 121 -4.51 4.44 7.47
CA GLU A 121 -4.07 4.68 8.85
C GLU A 121 -2.82 3.85 9.18
N ILE A 122 -2.85 2.54 8.89
CA ILE A 122 -1.71 1.63 9.11
C ILE A 122 -0.47 2.08 8.33
N VAL A 123 -0.63 2.46 7.07
CA VAL A 123 0.49 2.95 6.24
C VAL A 123 1.13 4.19 6.86
N VAL A 124 0.32 5.13 7.35
CA VAL A 124 0.82 6.37 7.96
C VAL A 124 1.53 6.07 9.28
N GLU A 125 0.98 5.19 10.11
CA GLU A 125 1.62 4.70 11.34
C GLU A 125 3.00 4.08 11.04
N LEU A 126 3.07 3.15 10.08
CA LEU A 126 4.32 2.48 9.72
C LEU A 126 5.36 3.43 9.12
N LEU A 127 4.95 4.43 8.33
CA LEU A 127 5.86 5.44 7.81
C LEU A 127 6.43 6.33 8.92
N VAL A 128 5.61 6.68 9.91
CA VAL A 128 6.07 7.40 11.10
C VAL A 128 7.08 6.58 11.88
N GLU A 129 6.81 5.30 12.14
CA GLU A 129 7.72 4.39 12.82
C GLU A 129 9.03 4.20 12.04
N LEU A 130 8.97 4.14 10.71
CA LEU A 130 10.15 4.05 9.85
C LEU A 130 11.04 5.30 9.98
N MET A 131 10.43 6.49 9.99
CA MET A 131 11.14 7.74 10.21
C MET A 131 11.75 7.81 11.62
N GLU A 132 11.03 7.36 12.65
CA GLU A 132 11.54 7.28 14.01
C GLU A 132 12.81 6.42 14.09
N HIS A 133 12.78 5.23 13.48
CA HIS A 133 13.95 4.37 13.40
C HIS A 133 15.12 5.03 12.66
N ALA A 134 14.85 5.71 11.54
CA ALA A 134 15.89 6.41 10.77
C ALA A 134 16.54 7.54 11.58
N ILE A 135 15.76 8.36 12.28
CA ILE A 135 16.27 9.45 13.11
C ILE A 135 17.00 8.89 14.34
N SER A 136 16.56 7.76 14.91
CA SER A 136 17.22 7.15 16.08
C SER A 136 18.67 6.70 15.79
N HIS A 137 19.00 6.50 14.50
CA HIS A 137 20.36 6.23 14.06
C HIS A 137 21.19 7.49 13.79
N ALA A 138 20.55 8.67 13.67
CA ALA A 138 21.26 9.93 13.65
C ALA A 138 21.76 10.24 15.08
N GLU A 139 23.06 10.53 15.23
CA GLU A 139 23.71 10.80 16.53
C GLU A 139 23.33 12.18 17.13
N ASP A 140 22.07 12.61 16.97
CA ASP A 140 21.57 13.91 17.42
C ASP A 140 20.34 13.76 18.35
N ASP A 141 20.61 13.66 19.65
CA ASP A 141 19.61 13.48 20.70
C ASP A 141 18.57 14.63 20.75
N ASP A 142 18.94 15.84 20.31
CA ASP A 142 18.02 16.98 20.30
C ASP A 142 16.96 16.84 19.19
N VAL A 143 17.37 16.33 18.02
CA VAL A 143 16.46 16.05 16.89
C VAL A 143 15.48 14.93 17.23
N MET A 144 15.96 13.89 17.93
CA MET A 144 15.10 12.80 18.40
C MET A 144 14.02 13.29 19.37
N ALA A 145 14.39 14.09 20.37
CA ALA A 145 13.44 14.60 21.35
C ALA A 145 12.36 15.50 20.70
N GLU A 146 12.73 16.31 19.70
CA GLU A 146 11.78 17.14 18.96
C GLU A 146 10.81 16.29 18.13
N PHE A 147 11.31 15.24 17.47
CA PHE A 147 10.47 14.32 16.70
C PHE A 147 9.46 13.59 17.60
N GLU A 148 9.90 13.04 18.74
CA GLU A 148 9.03 12.36 19.70
C GLU A 148 7.92 13.29 20.22
N GLU A 149 8.22 14.56 20.52
CA GLU A 149 7.22 15.54 20.97
C GLU A 149 6.18 15.86 19.88
N GLN A 150 6.60 15.92 18.62
CA GLN A 150 5.70 16.10 17.48
C GLN A 150 4.80 14.87 17.27
N MET A 151 5.36 13.66 17.42
CA MET A 151 4.61 12.41 17.24
C MET A 151 3.55 12.20 18.33
N LEU A 152 3.81 12.62 19.58
CA LEU A 152 2.80 12.60 20.64
C LEU A 152 1.56 13.42 20.34
N GLN A 153 1.66 14.41 19.44
CA GLN A 153 0.58 15.29 19.03
C GLN A 153 -0.01 14.91 17.67
N PHE A 154 0.59 13.96 16.96
CA PHE A 154 0.17 13.56 15.63
C PHE A 154 -1.05 12.63 15.71
N ASP A 155 -2.17 13.11 15.18
CA ASP A 155 -3.42 12.36 15.11
C ASP A 155 -3.54 11.73 13.71
N VAL A 156 -3.25 10.43 13.62
CA VAL A 156 -3.30 9.66 12.37
C VAL A 156 -4.71 9.67 11.78
N ASP A 157 -5.73 9.49 12.63
CA ASP A 157 -7.12 9.42 12.19
C ASP A 157 -7.54 10.74 11.55
N ALA A 158 -7.22 11.87 12.20
CA ALA A 158 -7.51 13.20 11.70
C ALA A 158 -6.71 13.53 10.42
N PHE A 159 -5.44 13.12 10.36
CA PHE A 159 -4.62 13.27 9.16
C PHE A 159 -5.23 12.50 7.98
N VAL A 160 -5.59 11.23 8.18
CA VAL A 160 -6.18 10.39 7.13
C VAL A 160 -7.53 10.96 6.70
N GLU A 161 -8.39 11.36 7.63
CA GLU A 161 -9.67 11.99 7.31
C GLU A 161 -9.48 13.24 6.42
N GLN A 162 -8.62 14.17 6.86
CA GLN A 162 -8.36 15.39 6.10
C GLN A 162 -7.74 15.09 4.73
N TYR A 163 -6.71 14.24 4.68
CA TYR A 163 -6.03 13.90 3.44
C TYR A 163 -6.99 13.26 2.43
N ARG A 164 -7.91 12.43 2.93
CA ARG A 164 -8.91 11.76 2.11
C ARG A 164 -10.01 12.70 1.63
N ASP A 165 -10.36 13.71 2.41
CA ASP A 165 -11.34 14.73 2.04
C ASP A 165 -10.78 15.75 1.04
N GLU A 166 -9.49 16.06 1.10
CA GLU A 166 -8.80 17.00 0.20
C GLU A 166 -8.40 16.39 -1.15
N ARG A 167 -8.55 15.06 -1.30
CA ARG A 167 -8.19 14.32 -2.50
C ARG A 167 -9.42 13.71 -3.16
N ASN A 168 -9.49 13.85 -4.49
CA ASN A 168 -10.45 13.09 -5.26
C ASN A 168 -9.81 11.76 -5.64
N PHE A 169 -10.26 10.72 -4.96
CA PHE A 169 -9.82 9.36 -5.22
C PHE A 169 -10.63 8.64 -6.29
N ASP A 170 -11.73 9.23 -6.77
CA ASP A 170 -12.55 8.70 -7.85
C ASP A 170 -11.88 8.99 -9.20
N GLY A 171 -11.05 8.06 -9.70
CA GLY A 171 -10.46 8.16 -11.03
C GLY A 171 -9.18 7.36 -11.23
N ARG A 172 -8.59 7.47 -12.43
CA ARG A 172 -7.32 6.82 -12.80
C ARG A 172 -6.07 7.59 -12.30
N SER A 173 -6.28 8.79 -11.78
CA SER A 173 -5.25 9.72 -11.33
C SER A 173 -5.68 10.28 -9.97
N ASP A 174 -4.84 10.10 -8.96
CA ASP A 174 -5.02 10.76 -7.67
C ASP A 174 -4.75 12.27 -7.84
N THR A 175 -5.75 13.10 -7.62
CA THR A 175 -5.66 14.56 -7.84
C THR A 175 -6.26 15.30 -6.66
N ALA A 176 -5.61 16.39 -6.24
CA ALA A 176 -6.17 17.32 -5.27
C ALA A 176 -7.51 17.89 -5.78
N ILE A 177 -8.48 18.09 -4.87
CA ILE A 177 -9.80 18.68 -5.16
C ILE A 177 -9.71 20.19 -5.31
#